data_AF-A0A0S2W824-F1
#
_entry.id   AF-A0A0S2W824-F1
#
_cell.length_a   1.000
_cell.length_b   1.000
_cell.length_c   1.000
_cell.angle_alpha   90.00
_cell.angle_beta   90.00
_cell.angle_gamma   90.00
#
_symmetry.space_group_name_H-M   'P 1'
#
loop_
_entity.id
_entity.type
_entity.pdbx_description
1 polymer ?
#
loop_
_entity_poly.entity_id
_entity_poly.type
_entity_poly.pdbx_seq_one_letter_code
_entity_poly.pdbx_strand_id
1 'polypeptide(L)' 'MGFKEEDYLQLSGLQHFVFCRRQWALIHIEGQWAENYRTVDGHLMHERVHDQEFRESRGTV' A
#
# COMPACT_ATOMS: atom_id res chain seq x y z
N MET A 1 24.99 -14.24 11.71
CA MET A 1 24.72 -12.88 12.23
C MET A 1 23.49 -12.40 11.48
N GLY A 2 22.35 -12.26 12.17
CA GLY A 2 21.12 -11.75 11.56
C GLY A 2 21.15 -10.23 11.53
N PHE A 3 20.52 -9.64 10.53
CA PHE A 3 20.21 -8.21 10.53
C PHE A 3 19.16 -7.92 11.61
N LYS A 4 19.16 -6.71 12.17
CA LYS A 4 18.10 -6.28 13.09
C LYS A 4 16.87 -5.90 12.27
N GLU A 5 15.67 -6.10 12.83
CA GLU A 5 14.43 -5.77 12.11
C GLU A 5 14.32 -4.27 11.79
N GLU A 6 14.91 -3.41 12.62
CA GLU A 6 15.00 -1.96 12.37
C GLU A 6 15.82 -1.61 11.11
N ASP A 7 16.68 -2.51 10.66
CA ASP A 7 17.49 -2.36 9.43
C ASP A 7 16.74 -2.89 8.18
N TYR A 8 15.56 -3.48 8.35
CA TYR A 8 14.80 -4.02 7.22
C TYR A 8 14.20 -2.90 6.36
N LEU A 9 14.32 -3.06 5.05
CA LEU A 9 13.61 -2.23 4.09
C LEU A 9 12.14 -2.66 4.03
N GLN A 10 11.24 -1.71 4.14
CA GLN A 10 9.83 -1.97 3.86
C GLN A 10 9.65 -2.34 2.38
N LEU A 11 8.85 -3.38 2.13
CA LEU A 11 8.50 -3.81 0.76
C LEU A 11 7.81 -2.68 -0.01
N SER A 12 6.96 -1.90 0.66
CA SER A 12 6.34 -0.68 0.12
C SER A 12 7.40 0.34 -0.34
N GLY A 13 8.48 0.49 0.43
CA GLY A 13 9.60 1.37 0.07
C GLY A 13 10.29 0.95 -1.23
N LEU A 14 10.52 -0.35 -1.44
CA LEU A 14 11.08 -0.83 -2.71
C LEU A 14 10.13 -0.55 -3.88
N GLN A 15 8.83 -0.79 -3.69
CA GLN A 15 7.82 -0.54 -4.71
C GLN A 15 7.69 0.95 -5.08
N HIS A 16 7.67 1.86 -4.09
CA HIS A 16 7.66 3.30 -4.33
C HIS A 16 8.92 3.78 -5.04
N PHE A 17 10.10 3.22 -4.71
CA PHE A 17 11.35 3.61 -5.34
C PHE A 17 11.39 3.23 -6.82
N VAL A 18 10.93 2.02 -7.16
CA VAL A 18 10.84 1.54 -8.56
C VAL A 18 9.83 2.37 -9.35
N PHE A 19 8.71 2.75 -8.74
CA PHE A 19 7.69 3.58 -9.39
C PHE A 19 8.17 5.02 -9.63
N CYS A 20 8.64 5.70 -8.59
CA CYS A 20 9.15 7.07 -8.68
C CYS A 20 10.05 7.44 -7.49
N ARG A 21 11.35 7.65 -7.74
CA ARG A 21 12.34 8.06 -6.72
C ARG A 21 11.95 9.35 -5.99
N ARG A 22 11.32 10.31 -6.67
CA ARG A 22 10.86 11.55 -6.02
C ARG A 22 9.69 11.30 -5.07
N GLN A 23 8.74 10.44 -5.45
CA GLN A 23 7.65 10.04 -4.56
C GLN A 23 8.19 9.27 -3.35
N TRP A 24 9.16 8.38 -3.55
CA TRP A 24 9.83 7.67 -2.46
C TRP A 24 10.44 8.62 -1.43
N ALA A 25 11.18 9.65 -1.88
CA ALA A 25 11.77 10.65 -0.98
C ALA A 25 10.69 11.45 -0.22
N LEU A 26 9.62 11.87 -0.91
CA LEU A 26 8.50 12.55 -0.27
C LEU A 26 7.90 11.71 0.86
N ILE A 27 7.65 10.42 0.61
CA ILE A 27 7.02 9.52 1.58
C ILE A 27 7.97 9.15 2.73
N HIS A 28 9.20 8.72 2.42
CA HIS A 28 10.09 8.07 3.39
C HIS A 28 11.12 9.01 4.03
N ILE A 29 11.43 10.16 3.42
CA ILE A 29 12.34 11.17 3.98
C ILE A 29 11.54 12.36 4.51
N GLU A 30 10.64 12.91 3.68
CA GLU A 30 9.93 14.15 4.01
C GLU A 30 8.62 13.92 4.79
N GLY A 31 8.16 12.67 4.92
CA GLY A 31 6.92 12.32 5.64
C GLY A 31 5.64 12.83 4.96
N GLN A 32 5.72 13.15 3.67
CA GLN A 32 4.62 13.68 2.85
C GLN A 32 3.91 12.53 2.14
N TRP A 33 2.63 12.34 2.44
CA TRP A 33 1.78 11.34 1.78
C TRP A 33 0.55 12.00 1.16
N ALA A 34 0.25 11.65 -0.08
CA ALA A 34 -0.99 12.00 -0.76
C ALA A 34 -1.51 10.77 -1.50
N GLU A 35 -2.77 10.43 -1.26
CA GLU A 35 -3.40 9.30 -1.94
C GLU A 35 -3.71 9.65 -3.40
N ASN A 36 -3.41 8.71 -4.29
CA ASN A 36 -3.82 8.79 -5.69
C ASN A 36 -5.01 7.86 -5.94
N TYR A 37 -5.59 7.95 -7.14
CA TYR A 37 -6.73 7.13 -7.55
C TYR A 37 -6.52 5.63 -7.27
N ARG A 38 -5.35 5.06 -7.60
CA ARG A 38 -5.08 3.63 -7.42
C ARG A 38 -5.02 3.22 -5.95
N THR A 39 -4.48 4.09 -5.09
CA THR A 39 -4.46 3.88 -3.64
C THR A 39 -5.89 3.87 -3.09
N VAL A 40 -6.68 4.89 -3.44
CA VAL A 40 -8.08 5.03 -2.97
C VAL A 40 -8.94 3.87 -3.47
N ASP A 41 -8.84 3.52 -4.75
CA ASP A 41 -9.59 2.42 -5.37
C ASP A 41 -9.30 1.07 -4.69
N GLY A 42 -8.02 0.79 -4.41
CA GLY A 42 -7.63 -0.39 -3.63
C GLY A 42 -8.16 -0.37 -2.19
N HIS A 43 -8.20 0.80 -1.56
CA HIS A 43 -8.74 0.96 -0.22
C HIS A 43 -10.25 0.65 -0.17
N LEU A 44 -11.00 1.15 -1.15
CA LEU A 44 -12.43 0.87 -1.30
C LEU A 44 -12.69 -0.61 -1.59
N MET A 45 -11.90 -1.22 -2.47
CA MET A 45 -12.00 -2.65 -2.78
C MET A 45 -11.75 -3.52 -1.53
N HIS A 46 -10.78 -3.15 -0.69
CA HIS A 46 -10.44 -3.91 0.51
C HIS A 46 -11.28 -3.56 1.75
N GLU A 47 -12.19 -2.59 1.69
CA GLU A 47 -12.98 -2.12 2.83
C GLU A 47 -13.64 -3.27 3.62
N ARG A 48 -14.11 -4.30 2.91
CA ARG A 48 -14.83 -5.45 3.50
C ARG A 48 -14.06 -6.78 3.41
N VAL A 49 -12.80 -6.77 2.97
CA VAL A 49 -12.07 -8.03 2.70
C VAL A 49 -11.86 -8.89 3.95
N HIS A 50 -11.85 -8.27 5.13
CA HIS A 50 -11.70 -8.94 6.42
C HIS A 50 -13.03 -9.30 7.08
N ASP A 51 -14.17 -8.86 6.53
CA ASP A 51 -15.49 -9.19 7.06
C ASP A 51 -15.88 -10.60 6.60
N GLN A 52 -15.71 -11.58 7.49
CA GLN A 52 -16.01 -12.99 7.20
C GLN A 52 -17.52 -13.30 7.16
N GLU A 53 -18.34 -12.45 7.78
CA GLU A 53 -19.79 -12.59 7.87
C GLU A 53 -20.47 -11.99 6.62
N PHE A 54 -19.84 -10.98 6.01
CA PHE A 54 -20.33 -10.34 4.79
C PHE A 54 -19.88 -11.10 3.54
N ARG A 55 -20.84 -11.70 2.82
CA ARG A 55 -20.60 -12.30 1.50
C ARG A 55 -21.53 -11.69 0.48
N GLU A 56 -20.95 -11.08 -0.54
CA GLU A 56 -21.67 -10.52 -1.67
C GLU A 56 -21.11 -11.13 -2.97
N SER A 57 -22.00 -11.59 -3.84
CA SER A 57 -21.65 -11.99 -5.21
C SER A 57 -22.39 -11.06 -6.16
N ARG A 58 -21.65 -10.31 -6.99
CA ARG A 58 -22.23 -9.45 -8.03
C ARG A 58 -22.14 -10.17 -9.37
N GLY A 59 -23.11 -11.03 -9.66
CA GLY A 59 -23.25 -11.71 -10.96
C GLY A 59 -24.41 -11.11 -11.78
N THR A 60 -24.11 -10.42 -12.87
CA THR A 60 -24.36 -10.75 -14.30
C THR A 60 -24.08 -9.46 -15.07
N VAL A 61 -22.87 -9.34 -15.61
CA VAL A 61 -22.65 -8.66 -16.90
C VAL A 61 -22.48 -9.77 -17.92
#